data_AF-A0A3B3TNJ3-F1
#
_entry.id   AF-A0A3B3TNJ3-F1
#
_cell.length_a   1.000
_cell.length_b   1.000
_cell.length_c   1.000
_cell.angle_alpha   90.00
_cell.angle_beta   90.00
_cell.angle_gamma   90.00
#
_symmetry.space_group_name_H-M   'P 1'
#
loop_
_entity.id
_entity.type
_entity.pdbx_description
1 polymer ?
#
loop_
_entity_poly.entity_id
_entity_poly.type
_entity_poly.pdbx_seq_one_letter_code
_entity_poly.pdbx_strand_id
1 'polypeptide(L)'
;NFLQEASQLLTILQGLQPPLKMDGKTIGVDYAKNGLTSDNIGNKMLQAMGWKEGKGLGRNQQGITAPIEVDPETTGSIRLSSINYHTYKDAVRKAMFARFTELE
;
A
#
# COMPACT_ATOMS: atom_id res chain seq x y z
N ASN A 1 5.08 5.00 -17.01
CA ASN A 1 5.61 5.24 -15.65
C ASN A 1 4.61 4.63 -14.67
N PHE A 2 4.48 3.30 -14.68
CA PHE A 2 3.29 2.60 -14.17
C PHE A 2 3.02 2.84 -12.68
N LEU A 3 4.07 2.86 -11.85
CA LEU A 3 3.95 3.10 -10.42
C LEU A 3 3.46 4.53 -10.10
N GLN A 4 3.87 5.51 -10.92
CA GLN A 4 3.45 6.90 -10.76
C GLN A 4 1.99 7.08 -11.18
N GLU A 5 1.58 6.44 -12.27
CA GLU A 5 0.20 6.45 -12.76
C GLU A 5 -0.75 5.77 -11.75
N ALA A 6 -0.34 4.64 -11.16
CA ALA A 6 -1.10 3.94 -10.13
C ALA A 6 -1.25 4.78 -8.85
N SER A 7 -0.18 5.48 -8.43
CA SER A 7 -0.22 6.37 -7.27
C SER A 7 -1.15 7.57 -7.49
N GLN A 8 -1.15 8.17 -8.69
CA GLN A 8 -2.04 9.28 -9.02
C GLN A 8 -3.51 8.86 -8.98
N LEU A 9 -3.83 7.70 -9.53
CA LEU A 9 -5.18 7.14 -9.51
C LEU A 9 -5.66 6.90 -8.08
N LEU A 10 -4.79 6.42 -7.19
CA LEU A 10 -5.13 6.21 -5.78
C LEU A 10 -5.52 7.51 -5.06
N THR A 11 -4.75 8.58 -5.29
CA THR A 11 -5.04 9.91 -4.72
C THR A 11 -6.40 10.44 -5.21
N ILE A 12 -6.70 10.25 -6.50
CA ILE A 12 -7.98 10.66 -7.08
C ILE A 12 -9.13 9.89 -6.43
N LEU A 13 -9.02 8.56 -6.30
CA LEU A 13 -10.05 7.73 -5.69
C LEU A 13 -10.33 8.11 -4.22
N GLN A 14 -9.30 8.48 -3.46
CA GLN A 14 -9.44 8.91 -2.05
C GLN A 14 -10.10 10.28 -1.90
N GLY A 15 -9.99 11.16 -2.91
CA GLY A 15 -10.50 12.52 -2.87
C GLY A 15 -11.94 12.70 -3.35
N LEU A 16 -12.59 11.64 -3.87
CA LEU A 16 -13.93 11.75 -4.45
C LEU A 16 -15.01 11.82 -3.36
N GLN A 17 -15.88 12.83 -3.48
CA GLN A 17 -17.10 12.99 -2.68
C GLN A 17 -18.30 13.19 -3.62
N PRO A 18 -19.31 12.29 -3.60
CA PRO A 18 -19.36 11.06 -2.82
C PRO A 18 -18.33 10.01 -3.30
N PRO A 19 -17.93 9.05 -2.43
CA PRO A 19 -16.99 8.00 -2.81
C PRO A 19 -17.53 7.17 -3.98
N LEU A 20 -16.66 6.82 -4.93
CA LEU A 20 -17.04 5.92 -6.02
C LEU A 20 -17.37 4.54 -5.47
N LYS A 21 -18.56 4.05 -5.79
CA LYS A 21 -19.02 2.72 -5.40
C LYS A 21 -19.26 1.87 -6.63
N MET A 22 -18.83 0.62 -6.58
CA MET A 22 -19.24 -0.44 -7.52
C MET A 22 -19.78 -1.60 -6.69
N ASP A 23 -20.98 -2.08 -7.03
CA ASP A 23 -21.67 -3.16 -6.31
C ASP A 23 -21.78 -2.94 -4.79
N GLY A 24 -21.95 -1.67 -4.39
CA GLY A 24 -22.04 -1.27 -2.99
C GLY A 24 -20.71 -1.12 -2.24
N LYS A 25 -19.57 -1.45 -2.87
CA LYS A 25 -18.23 -1.35 -2.26
C LYS A 25 -17.47 -0.13 -2.80
N THR A 26 -16.82 0.61 -1.89
CA THR A 26 -16.07 1.84 -2.21
C THR A 26 -14.75 1.50 -2.89
N ILE A 27 -14.54 2.00 -4.11
CA ILE A 27 -13.32 1.78 -4.90
C ILE A 27 -12.19 2.64 -4.32
N GLY A 28 -11.38 2.04 -3.43
CA GLY A 28 -10.23 2.67 -2.76
C GLY A 28 -9.10 1.67 -2.44
N VAL A 29 -8.25 2.00 -1.44
CA VAL A 29 -7.15 1.14 -0.96
C VAL A 29 -7.61 -0.28 -0.58
N ASP A 30 -8.87 -0.42 -0.19
CA ASP A 30 -9.52 -1.65 0.26
C ASP A 30 -9.51 -2.76 -0.81
N TYR A 31 -9.51 -2.40 -2.09
CA TYR A 31 -9.40 -3.34 -3.21
C TYR A 31 -7.97 -3.86 -3.42
N ALA A 32 -6.96 -3.09 -3.02
CA ALA A 32 -5.55 -3.49 -3.08
C ALA A 32 -5.12 -4.23 -1.81
N LYS A 33 -5.81 -4.02 -0.68
CA LYS A 33 -5.44 -4.55 0.64
C LYS A 33 -5.96 -5.96 0.88
N ASN A 34 -7.12 -6.30 0.31
CA ASN A 34 -7.59 -7.68 0.28
C ASN A 34 -6.88 -8.34 -0.90
N GLY A 35 -6.04 -9.34 -0.64
CA GLY A 35 -5.33 -10.08 -1.69
C GLY A 35 -6.26 -10.65 -2.76
N LEU A 36 -5.71 -11.43 -3.70
CA LEU A 36 -6.46 -12.05 -4.80
C LEU A 36 -7.41 -13.17 -4.31
N THR A 37 -8.26 -12.91 -3.33
CA THR A 37 -9.40 -13.75 -2.99
C THR A 37 -10.33 -13.84 -4.20
N SER A 38 -11.07 -14.94 -4.36
CA SER A 38 -11.89 -15.24 -5.56
C SER A 38 -12.99 -14.22 -5.86
N ASP A 39 -13.33 -13.40 -4.88
CA ASP A 39 -14.27 -12.28 -4.92
C ASP A 39 -13.61 -10.94 -5.31
N ASN A 40 -12.27 -10.86 -5.31
CA ASN A 40 -11.53 -9.69 -5.75
C ASN A 40 -11.71 -9.47 -7.27
N ILE A 41 -12.02 -8.23 -7.68
CA ILE A 41 -12.23 -7.87 -9.08
C ILE A 41 -11.01 -8.18 -9.95
N GLY A 42 -9.80 -7.97 -9.43
CA GLY A 42 -8.56 -8.31 -10.11
C GLY A 42 -8.43 -9.82 -10.34
N ASN A 43 -8.81 -10.64 -9.36
CA ASN A 43 -8.84 -12.10 -9.52
C ASN A 43 -9.83 -12.52 -10.62
N LYS A 44 -11.05 -11.97 -10.62
CA LYS A 44 -12.06 -12.23 -11.67
C LYS A 44 -11.59 -11.79 -13.06
N MET A 45 -10.95 -10.64 -13.17
CA MET A 45 -10.40 -10.13 -14.42
C MET A 45 -9.29 -11.05 -14.95
N LEU A 46 -8.36 -11.48 -14.08
CA LEU A 46 -7.30 -12.42 -14.45
C LEU A 46 -7.89 -13.74 -14.99
N GLN A 47 -8.90 -14.29 -14.30
CA GLN A 47 -9.60 -15.50 -14.75
C GLN A 47 -10.30 -15.31 -16.09
N ALA A 48 -10.97 -14.18 -16.31
CA ALA A 48 -11.60 -13.85 -17.60
C ALA A 48 -10.58 -13.77 -18.74
N MET A 49 -9.35 -13.36 -18.44
CA MET A 49 -8.22 -13.33 -19.38
C MET A 49 -7.51 -14.70 -19.52
N GLY A 50 -8.03 -15.75 -18.90
CA GLY A 50 -7.53 -17.13 -19.01
C GLY A 50 -6.44 -17.49 -18.00
N TRP A 51 -6.09 -16.61 -17.07
CA TRP A 51 -5.20 -16.96 -15.96
C TRP A 51 -5.90 -17.90 -14.98
N LYS A 52 -5.14 -18.81 -14.37
CA LYS A 52 -5.66 -19.81 -13.42
C LYS A 52 -4.96 -19.64 -12.08
N GLU A 53 -5.72 -19.78 -11.01
CA GLU A 53 -5.19 -19.74 -9.66
C GLU A 53 -4.04 -20.75 -9.49
N GLY A 54 -2.99 -20.32 -8.78
CA GLY A 54 -1.79 -21.13 -8.55
C GLY A 54 -0.87 -21.27 -9.77
N LYS A 55 -1.16 -20.62 -10.91
CA LYS A 55 -0.31 -20.65 -12.11
C LYS A 55 0.41 -19.32 -12.34
N GLY A 56 1.60 -19.41 -12.93
CA GLY A 56 2.36 -18.24 -13.35
C GLY A 56 1.68 -17.52 -14.51
N LEU A 57 2.01 -16.24 -14.70
CA LEU A 57 1.58 -15.48 -15.88
C LEU A 57 2.42 -15.84 -17.12
N GLY A 58 1.92 -15.49 -18.31
CA GLY A 58 2.61 -15.73 -19.59
C GLY A 58 2.09 -16.95 -20.34
N ARG A 59 2.44 -17.04 -21.64
CA ARG A 59 1.90 -18.04 -22.59
C ARG A 59 2.01 -19.49 -22.09
N ASN A 60 3.10 -19.80 -21.38
CA ASN A 60 3.40 -21.13 -20.88
C ASN A 60 3.31 -21.20 -19.34
N GLN A 61 2.63 -20.24 -18.70
CA GLN A 61 2.51 -20.13 -17.24
C GLN A 61 3.87 -20.04 -16.51
N GLN A 62 4.87 -19.48 -17.18
CA GLN A 62 6.27 -19.46 -16.72
C GLN A 62 6.61 -18.31 -15.76
N GLY A 63 5.68 -17.37 -15.57
CA GLY A 63 5.84 -16.26 -14.65
C GLY A 63 5.84 -16.71 -13.20
N ILE A 64 6.21 -15.78 -12.31
CA ILE A 64 6.22 -16.03 -10.87
C ILE A 64 4.81 -16.35 -10.35
N THR A 65 4.71 -17.30 -9.42
CA THR A 65 3.45 -17.73 -8.79
C THR A 65 3.24 -17.10 -7.41
N ALA A 66 4.30 -16.60 -6.79
CA ALA A 66 4.28 -15.87 -5.54
C ALA A 66 5.04 -14.55 -5.71
N PRO A 67 4.67 -13.50 -4.94
CA PRO A 67 5.44 -12.26 -4.89
C PRO A 67 6.90 -12.53 -4.49
N ILE A 68 7.81 -11.72 -5.03
CA ILE A 68 9.22 -11.76 -4.60
C ILE A 68 9.30 -11.09 -3.23
N GLU A 69 9.76 -11.84 -2.24
CA GLU A 69 10.07 -11.29 -0.93
C GLU A 69 11.39 -10.54 -0.99
N VAL A 70 11.39 -9.31 -0.48
CA VAL A 70 12.60 -8.51 -0.36
C VAL A 70 13.07 -8.61 1.07
N ASP A 71 14.33 -9.02 1.25
CA ASP A 71 14.96 -9.01 2.56
C ASP A 71 15.10 -7.56 3.06
N PRO A 72 14.43 -7.19 4.16
CA PRO A 72 14.50 -5.84 4.71
C PRO A 72 15.90 -5.47 5.23
N GLU A 73 16.80 -6.43 5.44
CA GLU A 73 18.18 -6.20 5.87
C GLU A 73 19.08 -5.79 4.70
N THR A 74 18.83 -6.35 3.50
CA THR A 74 19.55 -5.99 2.26
C THR A 74 19.10 -4.62 1.72
N THR A 75 17.87 -4.19 2.06
CA THR A 75 17.30 -2.87 1.71
C THR A 75 17.59 -1.84 2.81
N GLY A 76 18.85 -1.75 3.25
CA GLY A 76 19.30 -0.89 4.36
C GLY A 76 19.17 0.63 4.17
N SER A 77 18.44 1.12 3.17
CA SER A 77 18.34 2.56 2.87
C SER A 77 17.02 3.02 2.26
N ILE A 78 15.93 2.25 2.40
CA ILE A 78 14.55 2.78 2.21
C ILE A 78 13.70 2.41 3.42
N ARG A 79 14.23 2.66 4.61
CA ARG A 79 13.35 2.90 5.75
C ARG A 79 12.73 4.27 5.52
N LEU A 80 11.42 4.32 5.58
CA LEU A 80 10.56 5.51 5.74
C LEU A 80 10.88 6.27 7.05
N SER A 81 12.15 6.40 7.41
CA SER A 81 12.65 7.11 8.59
C SER A 81 12.95 8.58 8.32
N SER A 82 12.71 9.08 7.09
CA SER A 82 13.05 10.46 6.71
C SER A 82 11.86 11.39 6.49
N ILE A 83 10.63 10.99 6.82
CA ILE A 83 9.53 11.96 6.98
C ILE A 83 9.38 12.28 8.46
N ASN A 84 10.37 13.02 9.00
CA ASN A 84 10.28 13.67 10.30
C ASN A 84 9.22 14.78 10.24
N TYR A 85 7.93 14.42 10.30
CA TYR A 85 6.95 15.34 10.87
C TYR A 85 7.12 15.28 12.38
N HIS A 86 8.12 16.01 12.91
CA HIS A 86 8.04 16.44 14.29
C HIS A 86 6.78 17.30 14.40
N THR A 87 5.68 16.71 14.83
CA THR A 87 4.50 17.48 15.18
C THR A 87 4.91 18.40 16.33
N TYR A 88 4.46 19.66 16.34
CA TYR A 88 4.73 20.63 17.41
C TYR A 88 4.57 20.01 18.82
N LYS A 89 3.59 19.12 18.96
CA LYS A 89 3.33 18.34 20.18
C LYS A 89 4.52 17.50 20.65
N ASP A 90 5.34 16.93 19.77
CA ASP A 90 6.50 16.11 20.12
C ASP A 90 7.69 16.97 20.53
N ALA A 91 7.93 18.08 19.83
CA ALA A 91 8.95 19.05 20.21
C ALA A 91 8.65 19.66 21.59
N VAL A 92 7.38 20.03 21.84
CA VAL A 92 6.92 20.55 23.15
C VAL A 92 7.05 19.48 24.23
N ARG A 93 6.63 18.24 23.98
CA ARG A 93 6.81 17.16 24.97
C ARG A 93 8.28 16.92 25.29
N LYS A 94 9.16 16.91 24.28
CA LYS A 94 10.60 16.75 24.49
C LYS A 94 11.19 17.89 25.30
N ALA A 95 10.83 19.13 24.98
CA ALA A 95 11.29 20.32 25.70
C ALA A 95 10.75 20.37 27.15
N MET A 96 9.48 20.02 27.36
CA MET A 96 8.87 19.93 28.69
C MET A 96 9.54 18.85 29.54
N PHE A 97 9.79 17.67 28.96
CA PHE A 97 10.46 16.58 29.67
C PHE A 97 11.90 16.96 30.06
N ALA A 98 12.65 17.56 29.14
CA ALA A 98 14.02 18.02 29.42
C ALA A 98 14.07 19.04 30.56
N ARG A 99 13.16 20.03 30.57
CA ARG A 99 13.06 21.01 31.66
C ARG A 99 12.62 20.42 33.00
N PHE A 100 11.82 19.35 32.98
CA PHE A 100 11.39 18.69 34.20
C PHE A 100 12.55 17.93 34.86
N THR A 101 13.39 17.26 34.07
CA THR A 101 14.56 16.52 34.58
C THR A 101 15.70 17.41 35.08
N GLU A 102 15.76 18.69 34.68
CA GLU A 102 16.75 19.66 35.20
C GLU A 102 16.40 20.22 36.60
N LEU A 103 15.24 19.85 37.15
CA LEU A 103 14.76 20.32 38.46
C LEU A 103 14.91 19.27 39.60
N GLU A 104 15.51 18.11 39.30
CA GLU A 104 16.10 17.21 40.31
C GLU A 104 17.63 17.31 40.30
#